data_AF-A0A7V3VVR3-F1
#
_entry.id   AF-A0A7V3VVR3-F1
#
_cell.length_a   1.000
_cell.length_b   1.000
_cell.length_c   1.000
_cell.angle_alpha   90.00
_cell.angle_beta   90.00
_cell.angle_gamma   90.00
#
_symmetry.space_group_name_H-M   'P 1'
#
loop_
_entity.id
_entity.type
_entity.pdbx_description
1 polymer ?
#
loop_
_entity_poly.entity_id
_entity_poly.type
_entity_poly.pdbx_seq_one_letter_code
_entity_poly.pdbx_strand_id
1 'polypeptide(L)'
;MKNKRGFIFIIPLILIGLISCGVEKFEPPIKLVTPAMENAIITNSTMIYLTFWGYNKESYFSGYVIYVSTNTNDWYKVLNYDLDTNKITMPSTPNTSGATLYKYWISNNNYISPLTLVSGVRYYFYVRAYSSQYDVYSYPSNITNVVYP
;
A
#
# COMPACT_ATOMS: atom_id res chain seq x y z
N MET A 1 15.64 71.52 26.88
CA MET A 1 15.70 70.18 27.50
C MET A 1 14.97 69.19 26.61
N LYS A 2 15.68 68.23 26.01
CA LYS A 2 15.14 67.23 25.07
C LYS A 2 14.98 65.90 25.80
N ASN A 3 13.74 65.51 26.12
CA ASN A 3 13.45 64.18 26.66
C ASN A 3 13.08 63.22 25.53
N LYS A 4 14.03 62.33 25.20
CA LYS A 4 13.81 61.18 24.33
C LYS A 4 12.96 60.15 25.10
N ARG A 5 11.72 59.93 24.68
CA ARG A 5 10.90 58.79 25.09
C ARG A 5 10.79 57.84 23.91
N GLY A 6 11.42 56.68 24.04
CA GLY A 6 11.34 55.60 23.08
C GLY A 6 12.29 54.50 23.53
N PHE A 7 11.94 53.25 23.27
CA PHE A 7 12.75 52.04 23.48
C PHE A 7 12.72 51.38 24.87
N ILE A 8 11.57 50.96 25.39
CA ILE A 8 11.53 49.79 26.30
C ILE A 8 10.21 49.00 26.13
N PHE A 9 9.95 48.41 24.96
CA PHE A 9 8.85 47.43 24.81
C PHE A 9 9.09 46.34 23.74
N ILE A 10 10.28 46.28 23.12
CA ILE A 10 10.54 45.35 22.00
C ILE A 10 11.11 44.00 22.49
N ILE A 11 11.68 43.96 23.69
CA ILE A 11 12.38 42.77 24.23
C ILE A 11 11.44 41.61 24.63
N PRO A 12 10.26 41.81 25.27
CA PRO A 12 9.43 40.67 25.67
C PRO A 12 8.69 40.00 24.49
N LEU A 13 8.52 40.69 23.36
CA LEU A 13 7.82 40.14 22.19
C LEU A 13 8.67 39.11 21.43
N ILE A 14 10.00 39.28 21.43
CA ILE A 14 10.95 38.37 20.77
C ILE A 14 11.09 37.06 21.56
N LEU A 15 10.92 37.10 22.90
CA LEU A 15 11.05 35.91 23.74
C LEU A 15 9.88 34.92 23.58
N ILE A 16 8.68 35.39 23.25
CA ILE A 16 7.49 34.53 23.07
C ILE A 16 7.53 33.81 21.71
N GLY A 17 8.18 34.38 20.70
CA GLY A 17 8.32 33.77 19.37
C GLY A 17 9.24 32.54 19.34
N LEU A 18 10.21 32.45 20.25
CA LEU A 18 11.20 31.35 20.28
C LEU A 18 10.71 30.11 21.03
N ILE A 19 9.65 30.22 21.84
CA ILE A 19 9.01 29.07 22.52
C ILE A 19 7.94 28.41 21.63
N SER A 20 7.64 29.00 20.47
CA SER A 20 6.61 28.51 19.53
C SER A 20 7.14 27.49 18.50
N CYS A 21 8.42 27.10 18.57
CA CYS A 21 8.84 25.83 17.97
C CYS A 21 8.38 24.73 18.92
N GLY A 22 7.11 24.34 18.76
CA GLY A 22 6.51 23.23 19.49
C GLY A 22 7.42 22.00 19.41
N VAL A 23 7.56 21.30 20.52
CA VAL A 23 8.18 19.98 20.56
C VAL A 23 7.32 19.07 19.71
N GLU A 24 7.61 19.01 18.40
CA GLU A 24 6.98 18.06 17.50
C GLU A 24 7.35 16.67 18.02
N LYS A 25 6.34 15.96 18.53
CA LYS A 25 6.51 14.56 18.90
C LYS A 25 7.05 13.85 17.67
N PHE A 26 8.17 13.17 17.83
CA PHE A 26 8.73 12.32 16.78
C PHE A 26 7.72 11.22 16.46
N GLU A 27 6.98 11.37 15.36
CA GLU A 27 6.17 10.29 14.84
C GLU A 27 7.10 9.29 14.14
N PRO A 28 7.08 8.00 14.55
CA PRO A 28 7.89 7.00 13.88
C PRO A 28 7.48 6.91 12.40
N PRO A 29 8.43 6.65 11.49
CA PRO A 29 8.12 6.55 10.07
C PRO A 29 7.06 5.45 9.85
N ILE A 30 5.94 5.83 9.24
CA ILE A 30 4.85 4.91 8.89
C ILE A 30 5.40 3.95 7.81
N LYS A 31 5.66 2.71 8.21
CA LYS A 31 6.22 1.69 7.33
C LYS A 31 5.38 0.43 7.42
N LEU A 32 5.11 -0.18 6.26
CA LEU A 32 4.49 -1.48 6.13
C LEU A 32 5.55 -2.51 5.70
N VAL A 33 5.37 -3.74 6.12
CA VAL A 33 6.22 -4.87 5.77
C VAL A 33 5.89 -5.34 4.36
N THR A 34 6.94 -5.51 3.56
CA THR A 34 6.85 -6.00 2.17
C THR A 34 6.42 -7.47 2.14
N PRO A 35 5.36 -7.83 1.38
CA PRO A 35 5.00 -9.23 1.17
C PRO A 35 6.00 -9.95 0.26
N ALA A 36 6.04 -11.27 0.33
CA ALA A 36 6.87 -12.12 -0.54
C ALA A 36 5.96 -12.93 -1.47
N MET A 37 6.02 -12.63 -2.77
CA MET A 37 5.25 -13.36 -3.77
C MET A 37 5.86 -14.75 -3.95
N GLU A 38 5.04 -15.79 -3.93
CA GLU A 38 5.53 -17.16 -4.02
C GLU A 38 5.31 -17.71 -5.43
N ASN A 39 4.05 -17.82 -5.88
CA ASN A 39 3.74 -18.46 -7.14
C ASN A 39 2.57 -17.78 -7.88
N ALA A 40 2.59 -17.94 -9.21
CA ALA A 40 1.46 -17.71 -10.10
C ALA A 40 1.30 -18.95 -10.99
N ILE A 41 0.16 -19.63 -10.90
CA ILE A 41 -0.12 -20.85 -11.66
C ILE A 41 -1.52 -20.82 -12.27
N ILE A 42 -1.75 -21.66 -13.27
CA ILE A 42 -3.07 -21.88 -13.86
C ILE A 42 -3.65 -23.16 -13.27
N THR A 43 -4.87 -23.09 -12.74
CA THR A 43 -5.50 -24.21 -12.03
C THR A 43 -6.73 -24.77 -12.75
N ASN A 44 -7.48 -23.96 -13.51
CA ASN A 44 -8.73 -24.37 -14.19
C ASN A 44 -8.89 -23.78 -15.61
N SER A 45 -7.78 -23.54 -16.33
CA SER A 45 -7.70 -22.94 -17.69
C SER A 45 -8.31 -21.55 -17.88
N THR A 46 -8.97 -20.99 -16.87
CA THR A 46 -9.71 -19.71 -16.95
C THR A 46 -9.36 -18.76 -15.82
N MET A 47 -8.49 -19.20 -14.89
CA MET A 47 -8.11 -18.44 -13.72
C MET A 47 -6.62 -18.57 -13.46
N ILE A 48 -6.03 -17.45 -13.03
CA ILE A 48 -4.68 -17.38 -12.49
C ILE A 48 -4.79 -17.45 -10.97
N TYR A 49 -4.11 -18.42 -10.38
CA TYR A 49 -4.02 -18.59 -8.94
C TYR A 49 -2.68 -18.05 -8.45
N LEU A 50 -2.75 -17.07 -7.55
CA LEU A 50 -1.59 -16.43 -6.93
C LEU A 50 -1.46 -16.86 -5.48
N THR A 51 -0.23 -17.08 -5.04
CA THR A 51 0.10 -17.25 -3.62
C THR A 51 1.23 -16.33 -3.20
N PHE A 52 1.11 -15.76 -2.00
CA PHE A 52 2.14 -14.92 -1.41
C PHE A 52 2.10 -14.96 0.11
N TRP A 53 3.25 -14.75 0.74
CA TRP A 53 3.38 -14.61 2.18
C TRP A 53 3.29 -13.15 2.57
N GLY A 54 2.44 -12.84 3.54
CA GLY A 54 2.27 -11.50 4.08
C GLY A 54 2.34 -11.50 5.61
N TYR A 55 2.91 -10.45 6.18
CA TYR A 55 2.92 -10.20 7.62
C TYR A 55 2.88 -8.70 7.86
N ASN A 56 1.86 -8.18 8.53
CA ASN A 56 1.83 -6.80 9.02
C ASN A 56 1.11 -6.82 10.37
N LYS A 57 1.77 -6.32 11.43
CA LYS A 57 1.24 -6.22 12.81
C LYS A 57 0.75 -4.81 13.16
N GLU A 58 0.93 -3.91 12.21
CA GLU A 58 0.65 -2.49 12.33
C GLU A 58 -0.88 -2.29 12.39
N SER A 59 -1.36 -1.55 13.39
CA SER A 59 -2.80 -1.29 13.55
C SER A 59 -3.43 -0.55 12.37
N TYR A 60 -2.61 0.14 11.57
CA TYR A 60 -3.01 0.87 10.38
C TYR A 60 -2.94 0.05 9.09
N PHE A 61 -2.51 -1.22 9.13
CA PHE A 61 -2.51 -2.10 7.98
C PHE A 61 -3.95 -2.39 7.53
N SER A 62 -4.24 -2.21 6.24
CA SER A 62 -5.58 -2.40 5.69
C SER A 62 -5.72 -3.63 4.78
N GLY A 63 -4.60 -4.16 4.27
CA GLY A 63 -4.60 -5.34 3.41
C GLY A 63 -3.53 -5.29 2.34
N TYR A 64 -3.65 -6.20 1.38
CA TYR A 64 -2.73 -6.31 0.25
C TYR A 64 -3.39 -5.85 -1.04
N VAL A 65 -2.59 -5.23 -1.91
CA VAL A 65 -2.97 -4.81 -3.26
C VAL A 65 -2.09 -5.53 -4.25
N ILE A 66 -2.72 -6.20 -5.20
CA ILE A 66 -2.04 -6.96 -6.25
C ILE A 66 -1.97 -6.08 -7.50
N TYR A 67 -0.80 -6.09 -8.13
CA TYR A 67 -0.57 -5.41 -9.39
C TYR A 67 -0.27 -6.44 -10.46
N VAL A 68 -0.76 -6.17 -11.66
CA VAL A 68 -0.60 -7.01 -12.84
C VAL A 68 -0.12 -6.18 -14.03
N SER A 69 0.66 -6.80 -14.90
CA SER A 69 1.02 -6.23 -16.18
C SER A 69 1.20 -7.31 -17.24
N THR A 70 1.05 -6.94 -18.51
CA THR A 70 1.46 -7.75 -19.67
C THR A 70 2.89 -7.42 -20.12
N ASN A 71 3.49 -6.39 -19.53
CA ASN A 71 4.88 -5.97 -19.74
C ASN A 71 5.50 -5.62 -18.38
N THR A 72 6.68 -5.01 -18.33
CA THR A 72 7.30 -4.58 -17.04
C THR A 72 7.18 -3.08 -16.77
N ASN A 73 6.54 -2.35 -17.67
CA ASN A 73 6.53 -0.89 -17.72
C ASN A 73 5.20 -0.31 -17.19
N ASP A 74 4.07 -0.99 -17.44
CA ASP A 74 2.73 -0.49 -17.14
C ASP A 74 2.02 -1.40 -16.14
N TRP A 75 1.89 -0.98 -14.89
CA TRP A 75 1.29 -1.80 -13.82
C TRP A 75 -0.12 -1.35 -13.48
N TYR A 76 -1.04 -2.31 -13.44
CA TYR A 76 -2.44 -2.09 -13.15
C TYR A 76 -2.83 -2.76 -11.84
N LYS A 77 -3.61 -2.08 -11.01
CA LYS A 77 -4.16 -2.67 -9.79
C LYS A 77 -5.22 -3.70 -10.18
N VAL A 78 -5.10 -4.91 -9.65
CA VAL A 78 -6.19 -5.90 -9.72
C VAL A 78 -7.27 -5.43 -8.76
N LEU A 79 -8.46 -5.11 -9.27
CA LEU A 79 -9.56 -4.68 -8.43
C LEU A 79 -10.26 -5.92 -7.89
N ASN A 80 -10.23 -6.06 -6.57
CA ASN A 80 -11.13 -6.99 -5.90
C ASN A 80 -12.49 -6.32 -5.76
N TYR A 81 -13.47 -6.71 -6.56
CA TYR A 81 -14.85 -6.34 -6.30
C TYR A 81 -15.40 -7.33 -5.26
N ASP A 82 -15.12 -7.08 -4.00
CA ASP A 82 -15.98 -7.60 -2.94
C ASP A 82 -17.31 -6.85 -3.06
N LEU A 83 -18.32 -7.51 -3.65
CA LEU A 83 -19.63 -6.94 -4.01
C LEU A 83 -20.34 -6.31 -2.81
N ASP A 84 -19.93 -6.64 -1.59
CA ASP A 84 -20.56 -6.16 -0.35
C ASP A 84 -19.84 -4.97 0.31
N THR A 85 -18.54 -4.75 0.06
CA THR A 85 -17.75 -3.78 0.84
C THR A 85 -17.02 -2.70 0.04
N ASN A 86 -17.00 -2.79 -1.30
CA ASN A 86 -16.34 -1.82 -2.19
C ASN A 86 -14.87 -1.53 -1.81
N LYS A 87 -14.17 -2.53 -1.23
CA LYS A 87 -12.78 -2.41 -0.79
C LYS A 87 -11.84 -3.05 -1.81
N ILE A 88 -10.89 -2.25 -2.30
CA ILE A 88 -9.83 -2.65 -3.25
C ILE A 88 -8.85 -3.66 -2.60
N THR A 89 -8.78 -3.68 -1.27
CA THR A 89 -7.87 -4.51 -0.48
C THR A 89 -8.48 -5.87 -0.19
N MET A 90 -7.66 -6.94 -0.26
CA MET A 90 -8.02 -8.16 0.45
C MET A 90 -8.31 -7.84 1.92
N PRO A 91 -9.43 -8.32 2.50
CA PRO A 91 -9.68 -8.10 3.91
C PRO A 91 -8.52 -8.69 4.70
N SER A 92 -7.82 -7.83 5.45
CA SER A 92 -6.86 -8.29 6.44
C SER A 92 -7.62 -9.14 7.45
N THR A 93 -7.28 -10.42 7.57
CA THR A 93 -7.47 -11.06 8.87
C THR A 93 -6.66 -10.26 9.89
N PRO A 94 -7.28 -9.83 11.01
CA PRO A 94 -6.67 -8.88 11.93
C PRO A 94 -5.43 -9.50 12.57
N ASN A 95 -4.35 -8.72 12.68
CA ASN A 95 -3.18 -8.98 13.52
C ASN A 95 -2.75 -10.46 13.59
N THR A 96 -2.22 -10.99 12.49
CA THR A 96 -1.59 -12.31 12.55
C THR A 96 -0.24 -12.19 13.27
N SER A 97 0.00 -13.02 14.28
CA SER A 97 1.25 -13.03 15.05
C SER A 97 2.47 -13.47 14.23
N GLY A 98 2.26 -13.97 13.00
CA GLY A 98 3.30 -14.36 12.07
C GLY A 98 2.86 -14.24 10.61
N ALA A 99 3.77 -14.65 9.72
CA ALA A 99 3.53 -14.65 8.28
C ALA A 99 2.40 -15.62 7.91
N THR A 100 1.49 -15.14 7.06
CA THR A 100 0.32 -15.88 6.57
C THR A 100 0.43 -16.06 5.07
N LEU A 101 0.12 -17.27 4.60
CA LEU A 101 0.00 -17.56 3.17
C LEU A 101 -1.37 -17.09 2.67
N TYR A 102 -1.36 -16.09 1.80
CA TYR A 102 -2.55 -15.60 1.11
C TYR A 102 -2.68 -16.29 -0.24
N LYS A 103 -3.93 -16.55 -0.61
CA LYS A 103 -4.33 -17.24 -1.83
C LYS A 103 -5.29 -16.35 -2.58
N TYR A 104 -5.03 -16.08 -3.85
CA TYR A 104 -5.88 -15.23 -4.67
C TYR A 104 -6.17 -15.84 -6.02
N TRP A 105 -7.37 -15.57 -6.52
CA TRP A 105 -7.82 -15.99 -7.83
C TRP A 105 -8.03 -14.75 -8.67
N ILE A 106 -7.49 -14.75 -9.89
CA ILE A 106 -7.70 -13.73 -10.89
C ILE A 106 -8.41 -14.39 -12.06
N SER A 107 -9.52 -13.80 -12.46
CA SER A 107 -10.32 -14.22 -13.60
C SER A 107 -10.80 -12.99 -14.36
N ASN A 108 -11.38 -13.15 -15.55
CA ASN A 108 -12.03 -12.03 -16.25
C ASN A 108 -13.18 -11.38 -15.46
N ASN A 109 -13.75 -12.07 -14.47
CA ASN A 109 -14.79 -11.52 -13.60
C ASN A 109 -14.21 -10.65 -12.48
N ASN A 110 -12.95 -10.85 -12.11
CA ASN A 110 -12.24 -9.99 -11.18
C ASN A 110 -11.69 -8.84 -12.01
N TYR A 111 -12.30 -7.66 -11.91
CA TYR A 111 -12.09 -6.55 -12.84
C TYR A 111 -10.62 -6.11 -12.85
N ILE A 112 -9.85 -6.55 -13.84
CA ILE A 112 -8.51 -6.04 -14.10
C ILE A 112 -8.69 -4.88 -15.09
N SER A 113 -9.12 -3.70 -14.66
CA SER A 113 -9.18 -2.57 -15.62
C SER A 113 -7.76 -2.09 -15.95
N PRO A 114 -7.37 -1.96 -17.23
CA PRO A 114 -8.11 -2.15 -18.48
C PRO A 114 -7.86 -3.50 -19.19
N LEU A 115 -7.23 -4.47 -18.53
CA LEU A 115 -6.77 -5.73 -19.10
C LEU A 115 -7.81 -6.86 -18.99
N THR A 116 -8.36 -7.32 -20.11
CA THR A 116 -8.95 -8.67 -20.15
C THR A 116 -7.83 -9.71 -20.17
N LEU A 117 -8.02 -10.87 -19.52
CA LEU A 117 -7.10 -12.01 -19.66
C LEU A 117 -7.23 -12.57 -21.08
N VAL A 118 -6.13 -12.53 -21.83
CA VAL A 118 -6.04 -12.97 -23.23
C VAL A 118 -5.14 -14.20 -23.31
N SER A 119 -5.65 -15.24 -23.96
CA SER A 119 -4.91 -16.50 -24.19
C SER A 119 -3.58 -16.24 -24.90
N GLY A 120 -2.53 -16.96 -24.48
CA GLY A 120 -1.16 -16.84 -24.97
C GLY A 120 -0.37 -15.66 -24.37
N VAL A 121 -1.01 -14.77 -23.59
CA VAL A 121 -0.33 -13.62 -23.00
C VAL A 121 0.35 -13.99 -21.68
N ARG A 122 1.58 -13.51 -21.51
CA ARG A 122 2.30 -13.59 -20.23
C ARG A 122 1.89 -12.43 -19.34
N TYR A 123 1.47 -12.77 -18.13
CA TYR A 123 1.14 -11.80 -17.09
C TYR A 123 2.19 -11.83 -15.99
N TYR A 124 2.60 -10.65 -15.55
CA TYR A 124 3.53 -10.41 -14.45
C TYR A 124 2.77 -9.87 -13.25
N PHE A 125 3.17 -10.25 -12.05
CA PHE A 125 2.50 -9.88 -10.82
C PHE A 125 3.47 -9.51 -9.71
N TYR A 126 3.09 -8.50 -8.92
CA TYR A 126 3.67 -8.26 -7.60
C TYR A 126 2.57 -7.85 -6.62
N VAL A 127 2.88 -7.88 -5.33
CA VAL A 127 1.97 -7.49 -4.25
C VAL A 127 2.61 -6.41 -3.39
N ARG A 128 1.77 -5.51 -2.84
CA ARG A 128 2.16 -4.50 -1.84
C ARG A 128 1.20 -4.56 -0.66
N ALA A 129 1.72 -4.34 0.55
CA ALA A 129 0.88 -4.02 1.70
C ALA A 129 0.37 -2.57 1.56
N TYR A 130 -0.85 -2.30 2.04
CA TYR A 130 -1.49 -0.99 1.96
C TYR A 130 -2.13 -0.59 3.30
N SER A 131 -2.07 0.70 3.59
CA SER A 131 -2.79 1.35 4.69
C SER A 131 -3.72 2.40 4.11
N SER A 132 -5.02 2.19 4.26
CA SER A 132 -6.05 3.17 3.86
C SER A 132 -6.07 4.40 4.78
N GLN A 133 -5.66 4.24 6.04
CA GLN A 133 -5.61 5.34 7.01
C GLN A 133 -4.59 6.42 6.63
N TYR A 134 -3.43 6.01 6.12
CA TYR A 134 -2.33 6.91 5.78
C TYR A 134 -2.04 7.00 4.29
N ASP A 135 -2.80 6.28 3.45
CA ASP A 135 -2.59 6.12 2.01
C ASP A 135 -1.15 5.74 1.63
N VAL A 136 -0.55 4.83 2.41
CA VAL A 136 0.83 4.37 2.19
C VAL A 136 0.88 2.92 1.71
N TYR A 137 1.90 2.63 0.92
CA TYR A 137 2.20 1.29 0.41
C TYR A 137 3.59 0.83 0.89
N SER A 138 3.76 -0.47 1.12
CA SER A 138 5.10 -1.07 1.27
C SER A 138 5.91 -0.98 -0.03
N TYR A 139 7.18 -1.41 0.00
CA TYR A 139 7.88 -1.79 -1.23
C TYR A 139 7.15 -2.94 -1.94
N PRO A 140 7.34 -3.11 -3.27
CA PRO A 140 6.80 -4.26 -3.99
C PRO A 140 7.49 -5.55 -3.55
N SER A 141 6.74 -6.66 -3.59
CA SER A 141 7.30 -8.00 -3.53
C SER A 141 8.23 -8.27 -4.72
N ASN A 142 8.89 -9.43 -4.72
CA ASN A 142 9.42 -10.02 -5.95
C ASN A 142 8.30 -10.19 -7.00
N ILE A 143 8.68 -10.12 -8.28
CA ILE A 143 7.78 -10.31 -9.41
C ILE A 143 7.70 -11.81 -9.75
N THR A 144 6.48 -12.31 -9.97
CA THR A 144 6.24 -13.62 -10.56
C THR A 144 5.50 -13.48 -11.89
N ASN A 145 5.41 -14.56 -12.67
CA ASN A 145 4.70 -14.53 -13.96
C ASN A 145 4.09 -15.88 -14.32
N VAL A 146 3.08 -15.82 -15.19
CA VAL A 146 2.42 -17.00 -15.77
C VAL A 146 1.99 -16.68 -17.21
N VAL A 147 1.98 -17.69 -18.07
CA VAL A 147 1.37 -17.58 -19.40
C VAL A 147 -0.07 -18.06 -19.29
N TYR A 148 -1.02 -17.19 -19.62
CA TYR A 148 -2.44 -17.53 -19.61
C TYR A 148 -2.78 -18.39 -20.85
N PRO A 149 -3.43 -19.55 -20.69
CA PRO A 149 -3.69 -20.48 -21.79
C PRO A 149 -4.81 -20.02 -22.70
#